data_AF-A0A519D9A5-F1
#
_entry.id   AF-A0A519D9A5-F1
#
_cell.length_a   1.000
_cell.length_b   1.000
_cell.length_c   1.000
_cell.angle_alpha   90.00
_cell.angle_beta   90.00
_cell.angle_gamma   90.00
#
_symmetry.space_group_name_H-M   'P 1'
#
loop_
_entity.id
_entity.type
_entity.pdbx_description
1 polymer ?
#
loop_
_entity_poly.entity_id
_entity_poly.type
_entity_poly.pdbx_seq_one_letter_code
_entity_poly.pdbx_strand_id
1 'polypeptide(L)'
;GQPPIGKKRGGRIRIKLGLRAKKMSEETDTYTDQIGWTTSGSEIVLSDLPDVEETEKKEPETHTHHCSMCGSRMEIPRPKRERYKVICAHPECGHEDQIGF
;
A
#
# COMPACT_ATOMS: atom_id res chain seq x y z
N GLY A 1 2.70 49.38 14.31
CA GLY A 1 2.63 49.11 15.76
C GLY A 1 2.96 47.66 16.00
N GLN A 2 3.97 47.38 16.81
CA GLN A 2 4.45 46.02 17.07
C GLN A 2 3.69 45.46 18.27
N PRO A 3 3.15 44.22 18.24
CA PRO A 3 2.36 43.70 19.35
C PRO A 3 3.26 43.30 20.52
N PRO A 4 2.84 43.51 21.78
CA PRO A 4 3.65 43.19 22.95
C PRO A 4 3.72 41.67 23.16
N ILE A 5 4.94 41.11 23.16
CA ILE A 5 5.22 39.75 23.65
C ILE A 5 5.06 39.75 25.18
N GLY A 6 3.87 39.36 25.64
CA GLY A 6 3.59 39.08 27.05
C GLY A 6 4.29 37.80 27.50
N LYS A 7 5.17 37.91 28.51
CA LYS A 7 5.93 36.80 29.11
C LYS A 7 4.99 35.76 29.75
N LYS A 8 4.84 34.58 29.15
CA LYS A 8 4.20 33.42 29.82
C LYS A 8 5.19 32.83 30.84
N ARG A 9 4.98 33.10 32.14
CA ARG A 9 5.68 32.41 33.23
C ARG A 9 5.19 30.96 33.31
N GLY A 10 5.86 30.06 32.60
CA GLY A 10 5.63 28.62 32.76
C GLY A 10 6.19 28.14 34.10
N GLY A 11 5.32 27.80 35.06
CA GLY A 11 5.73 27.09 36.28
C GLY A 11 6.18 25.67 35.92
N ARG A 12 7.35 25.24 36.41
CA ARG A 12 7.83 23.87 36.22
C ARG A 12 7.01 22.91 37.08
N ILE A 13 6.21 22.06 36.46
CA ILE A 13 5.52 20.96 37.15
C ILE A 13 6.59 19.94 37.57
N ARG A 14 6.78 19.73 38.88
CA ARG A 14 7.64 18.68 39.42
C ARG A 14 6.88 17.37 39.46
N ILE A 15 6.90 16.63 38.36
CA ILE A 15 6.32 15.28 38.29
C ILE A 15 7.27 14.35 39.05
N LYS A 16 6.85 13.83 40.21
CA LYS A 16 7.54 12.72 40.88
C LYS A 16 7.15 11.42 40.19
N LEU A 17 7.88 11.06 39.15
CA LEU A 17 7.80 9.74 38.50
C LEU A 17 8.38 8.67 39.44
N GLY A 18 7.61 8.30 40.46
CA GLY A 18 7.84 7.06 41.19
C GLY A 18 7.10 5.93 40.48
N LEU A 19 7.81 5.09 39.74
CA LEU A 19 7.23 3.83 39.23
C LEU A 19 6.80 3.00 40.45
N ARG A 20 5.50 2.97 40.75
CA ARG A 20 4.93 2.25 41.89
C ARG A 20 4.55 0.80 41.54
N ALA A 21 5.29 0.19 40.62
CA ALA A 21 5.22 -1.23 40.33
C ALA A 21 6.65 -1.79 40.22
N LYS A 22 7.02 -2.65 41.16
CA LYS A 22 8.37 -3.24 41.25
C LYS A 22 8.49 -4.56 40.47
N LYS A 23 7.36 -5.11 40.02
CA LYS A 23 7.26 -6.37 39.26
C LYS A 23 6.02 -6.29 38.36
N MET A 24 6.16 -6.74 37.12
CA MET A 24 5.02 -7.00 36.24
C MET A 24 4.29 -8.23 36.79
N SER A 25 2.96 -8.21 36.83
CA SER A 25 2.15 -9.37 37.20
C SER A 25 2.44 -10.51 36.23
N GLU A 26 2.57 -11.72 36.78
CA GLU A 26 2.79 -12.97 36.03
C GLU A 26 1.47 -13.51 35.44
N GLU A 27 0.53 -12.60 35.15
CA GLU A 27 -0.62 -12.92 34.32
C GLU A 27 -0.08 -12.99 32.89
N THR A 28 0.06 -14.22 32.39
CA THR A 28 0.42 -14.48 31.01
C THR A 28 -0.48 -13.65 30.11
N ASP A 29 0.12 -12.65 29.47
CA ASP A 29 -0.51 -11.81 28.48
C ASP A 29 -0.95 -12.74 27.34
N THR A 30 -2.21 -13.19 27.37
CA THR A 30 -2.83 -14.01 26.31
C THR A 30 -3.06 -13.21 25.03
N TYR A 31 -2.29 -12.14 24.84
CA TYR A 31 -2.29 -11.38 23.62
C TYR A 31 -1.39 -12.08 22.62
N THR A 32 -2.00 -12.93 21.81
CA THR A 32 -1.36 -13.50 20.63
C THR A 32 -1.40 -12.46 19.52
N ASP A 33 -0.25 -11.90 19.16
CA ASP A 33 -0.08 -11.17 17.90
C ASP A 33 -0.22 -12.14 16.72
N GLN A 34 -1.44 -12.60 16.47
CA GLN A 34 -1.84 -13.17 15.19
C GLN A 34 -2.36 -12.05 14.30
N ILE A 35 -1.49 -11.08 14.03
CA ILE A 35 -1.66 -10.16 12.91
C ILE A 35 -0.55 -10.48 11.92
N GLY A 36 -0.69 -11.66 11.35
CA GLY A 36 0.05 -12.14 10.19
C GLY A 36 -0.90 -13.07 9.46
N TRP A 37 -0.88 -13.03 8.13
CA TRP A 37 -1.69 -13.90 7.28
C TRP A 37 -1.17 -15.35 7.43
N THR A 38 -1.42 -16.00 8.57
CA THR A 38 -0.90 -17.33 8.85
C THR A 38 -1.96 -18.36 8.54
N THR A 39 -1.77 -19.01 7.39
CA THR A 39 -2.34 -20.31 7.01
C THR A 39 -1.93 -21.38 8.03
N SER A 40 -2.62 -21.42 9.16
CA SER A 40 -2.56 -22.55 10.09
C SER A 40 -3.98 -23.07 10.30
N GLY A 41 -4.41 -23.89 9.36
CA GLY A 41 -5.74 -24.49 9.31
C GLY A 41 -5.85 -25.42 8.12
N SER A 42 -4.89 -26.33 7.95
CA SER A 42 -4.83 -27.30 6.85
C SER A 42 -5.86 -28.44 6.96
N GLU A 43 -6.92 -28.33 7.77
CA GLU A 43 -7.86 -29.45 7.98
C GLU A 43 -9.30 -29.03 8.28
N ILE A 44 -9.88 -28.00 7.64
CA ILE A 44 -11.35 -27.88 7.60
C ILE A 44 -11.82 -27.45 6.19
N VAL A 45 -12.21 -28.47 5.41
CA VAL A 45 -13.19 -28.48 4.32
C VAL A 45 -12.85 -27.65 3.07
N LEU A 46 -11.98 -28.22 2.23
CA LEU A 46 -11.88 -27.92 0.80
C LEU A 46 -12.14 -29.21 0.00
N SER A 47 -13.32 -29.81 0.16
CA SER A 47 -13.72 -31.00 -0.62
C SER A 47 -14.85 -30.73 -1.61
N ASP A 48 -15.49 -29.56 -1.54
CA ASP A 48 -16.65 -29.21 -2.38
C ASP A 48 -16.53 -27.84 -3.06
N LEU A 49 -15.32 -27.44 -3.46
CA LEU A 49 -15.16 -26.47 -4.54
C LEU A 49 -14.37 -27.13 -5.65
N PRO A 50 -14.87 -27.16 -6.91
CA PRO A 50 -14.08 -27.67 -8.02
C PRO A 50 -12.80 -26.85 -8.09
N ASP A 51 -11.66 -27.52 -7.99
CA ASP A 51 -10.30 -27.06 -8.29
C ASP A 51 -10.23 -25.61 -8.79
N VAL A 52 -10.25 -24.65 -7.85
CA VAL A 52 -9.80 -23.27 -8.11
C VAL A 52 -8.28 -23.18 -7.90
N GLU A 53 -7.62 -24.33 -7.76
CA GLU A 53 -6.18 -24.48 -7.59
C GLU A 53 -5.41 -24.48 -8.92
N GLU A 54 -5.93 -23.91 -10.00
CA GLU A 54 -5.13 -23.75 -11.23
C GLU A 54 -5.52 -22.56 -12.11
N THR A 55 -6.26 -21.58 -11.57
CA THR A 55 -6.08 -20.22 -12.10
C THR A 55 -4.76 -19.72 -11.56
N GLU A 56 -3.67 -20.17 -12.19
CA GLU A 56 -2.37 -19.51 -12.14
C GLU A 56 -2.63 -18.02 -12.01
N LYS A 57 -2.02 -17.38 -10.99
CA LYS A 57 -2.08 -15.93 -10.80
C LYS A 57 -1.46 -15.29 -12.04
N LYS A 58 -2.22 -15.19 -13.14
CA LYS A 58 -1.80 -14.56 -14.37
C LYS A 58 -1.55 -13.12 -13.97
N GLU A 59 -0.27 -12.77 -13.96
CA GLU A 59 0.13 -11.37 -13.83
C GLU A 59 -0.71 -10.56 -14.81
N PRO A 60 -1.15 -9.34 -14.45
CA PRO A 60 -2.01 -8.56 -15.32
C PRO A 60 -1.36 -8.43 -16.69
N GLU A 61 -2.00 -9.03 -17.70
CA GLU A 61 -1.50 -9.08 -19.07
C GLU A 61 -1.46 -7.67 -19.70
N THR A 62 -2.13 -6.70 -19.06
CA THR A 62 -2.30 -5.33 -19.52
C THR A 62 -1.85 -4.30 -18.48
N HIS A 63 -1.29 -3.19 -18.98
CA HIS A 63 -0.92 -2.01 -18.22
C HIS A 63 -1.65 -0.77 -18.76
N THR A 64 -2.01 0.15 -17.87
CA THR A 64 -2.71 1.38 -18.26
C THR A 64 -1.73 2.50 -18.59
N HIS A 65 -1.73 2.96 -19.84
CA HIS A 65 -0.94 4.08 -20.31
C HIS A 65 -1.79 5.35 -20.42
N HIS A 66 -1.19 6.51 -20.17
CA HIS A 66 -1.80 7.82 -20.34
C HIS A 66 -1.10 8.57 -21.48
N CYS A 67 -1.82 8.91 -22.54
CA CYS A 67 -1.26 9.68 -23.66
C CYS A 67 -0.86 11.09 -23.20
N SER A 68 0.35 11.52 -23.53
CA SER A 68 0.89 12.82 -23.07
C SER A 68 0.14 14.02 -23.68
N MET A 69 -0.37 13.88 -24.91
CA MET A 69 -1.01 14.96 -25.65
C MET A 69 -2.50 15.15 -25.31
N CYS A 70 -3.27 14.06 -25.24
CA CYS A 70 -4.72 14.12 -25.05
C CYS A 70 -5.20 13.61 -23.69
N GLY A 71 -4.31 13.06 -22.86
CA GLY A 71 -4.66 12.53 -21.54
C GLY A 71 -5.53 11.28 -21.56
N SER A 72 -5.83 10.71 -22.75
CA SER A 72 -6.65 9.52 -22.87
C SER A 72 -5.99 8.34 -22.15
N ARG A 73 -6.77 7.59 -21.39
CA ARG A 73 -6.34 6.33 -20.77
C ARG A 73 -6.45 5.19 -21.78
N MET A 74 -5.37 4.46 -21.98
CA MET A 74 -5.29 3.33 -22.89
C MET A 74 -4.85 2.08 -22.12
N GLU A 75 -5.46 0.95 -22.42
CA GLU A 75 -5.03 -0.36 -21.92
C GLU A 75 -4.13 -1.01 -22.96
N ILE A 76 -2.87 -1.21 -22.60
CA ILE A 76 -1.83 -1.70 -23.51
C ILE A 76 -1.35 -3.06 -23.01
N PRO A 77 -1.22 -4.06 -23.89
CA PRO A 77 -0.62 -5.34 -23.50
C PRO A 77 0.82 -5.13 -23.04
N ARG A 78 1.28 -6.00 -22.13
CA ARG A 78 2.64 -5.91 -21.59
C ARG A 78 3.69 -5.95 -22.72
N PRO A 79 4.50 -4.90 -22.88
CA PRO A 79 5.54 -4.90 -23.91
C PRO A 79 6.64 -5.90 -23.54
N LYS A 80 7.15 -6.63 -24.54
CA LYS A 80 8.24 -7.61 -24.38
C LYS A 80 9.62 -6.94 -24.24
N ARG A 81 9.72 -5.65 -24.52
CA ARG A 81 10.97 -4.87 -24.52
C ARG A 81 10.83 -3.68 -23.59
N GLU A 82 11.93 -3.27 -22.98
CA GLU A 82 12.00 -2.08 -22.11
C GLU A 82 11.70 -0.78 -22.89
N ARG A 83 12.11 -0.71 -24.16
CA ARG A 83 11.84 0.42 -25.05
C ARG A 83 10.75 0.07 -26.04
N TYR A 84 9.66 0.84 -26.03
CA TYR A 84 8.52 0.63 -26.91
C TYR A 84 7.83 1.96 -27.26
N LYS A 85 7.09 1.93 -28.37
CA LYS A 85 6.29 3.06 -28.85
C LYS A 85 4.83 2.75 -28.65
N VAL A 86 4.09 3.74 -28.18
CA VAL A 86 2.64 3.66 -27.98
C VAL A 86 1.97 4.68 -28.89
N ILE A 87 1.13 4.20 -29.80
CA ILE A 87 0.32 5.06 -30.66
C ILE A 87 -1.02 5.29 -29.98
N CYS A 88 -1.43 6.55 -29.86
CA CYS A 88 -2.73 6.89 -29.30
C CYS A 88 -3.87 6.31 -30.17
N ALA A 89 -4.76 5.53 -29.55
CA ALA A 89 -5.94 4.96 -30.20
C ALA A 89 -7.02 6.02 -30.54
N HIS A 90 -6.86 7.25 -30.05
CA HIS A 90 -7.78 8.33 -30.36
C HIS A 90 -7.52 8.86 -31.78
N PRO A 91 -8.50 8.81 -32.70
CA PRO A 91 -8.30 9.08 -34.12
C PRO A 91 -7.84 10.51 -34.42
N GLU A 92 -8.18 11.46 -33.55
CA GLU A 92 -7.80 12.88 -33.69
C GLU A 92 -6.41 13.20 -33.12
N CYS A 93 -5.85 12.31 -32.29
CA CYS A 93 -4.60 12.58 -31.60
C CYS A 93 -3.40 12.01 -32.36
N GLY A 94 -3.45 10.73 -32.76
CA GLY A 94 -2.38 10.06 -33.53
C GLY A 94 -0.98 10.14 -32.92
N HIS A 95 -0.86 10.51 -31.63
CA HIS A 95 0.42 10.80 -31.00
C HIS A 95 1.19 9.52 -30.71
N GLU A 96 2.51 9.58 -30.91
CA GLU A 96 3.44 8.49 -30.62
C GLU A 96 4.24 8.80 -29.35
N ASP A 97 3.89 8.16 -28.24
CA ASP A 97 4.64 8.24 -26.99
C ASP A 97 5.79 7.21 -27.01
N GLN A 98 7.02 7.67 -26.77
CA GLN A 98 8.20 6.82 -26.65
C GLN A 98 8.49 6.57 -25.17
N ILE A 99 8.48 5.30 -24.76
CA ILE A 99 8.67 4.90 -23.36
C ILE A 99 9.96 4.09 -23.25
N GLY A 100 10.80 4.47 -22.28
CA GLY A 100 12.13 3.93 -22.04
C GLY A 100 13.24 4.91 -22.45
N PHE A 101 14.25 5.09 -21.58
CA PHE A 101 15.47 5.84 -21.88
C PHE A 101 16.49 4.99 -22.66
#